data_AF-A0A8A2VD92-F1
#
_entry.id   AF-A0A8A2VD92-F1
#
_cell.length_a   1.000
_cell.length_b   1.000
_cell.length_c   1.000
_cell.angle_alpha   90.00
_cell.angle_beta   90.00
_cell.angle_gamma   90.00
#
_symmetry.space_group_name_H-M   'P 1'
#
loop_
_entity.id
_entity.type
_entity.pdbx_description
1 polymer ?
#
loop_
_entity_poly.entity_id
_entity_poly.type
_entity_poly.pdbx_seq_one_letter_code
_entity_poly.pdbx_strand_id
1 'polypeptide(L)'
;MSDAGDADVPEPPTPPAEGRGSVHVLGTAHVSKASVDEVHETIDRENPDVVAVELDENRYRQMQGGAPDDIEAKDLLSGNTVFQFLAYWMLSYVQSRLGERFDIEPGADMRAAIEAAERNGSGVALVDRDIQITIQRFWRGLSFTEKLKMVGGLALGVTDPRTIGLTFGAVGGILLGLVFAAFLAPLFGLGELLMLGLSGTAAVPYVGAVAVGALGGALLGLLVLPSIESASKSTGGFLSGLSLRILAGVGLGIAACLALVATETFVGPFSAATFAGAGTYAIRGTVGVLAGLGVGVAVGAVVGLFLDANSGDVEEIDEVDLEEMTDGDVVGAMMEEFRQFSPRGANALIDERDAYIAEHLHELREQGYDVLAVVGAGHKAGIERHLANPSEIPPRESLTGVASGRRFSPLKIVGYLLMFGFVAFFFLLVMAGVQNAFLLQLFAAWFLFNGIFAFTLARLAGARWTSAGVGGAVAWLTSINPLLAPGWFAGYVELKHRPVNVRDIQTLNEIIGDTERPIDEALTEMFDVPLFRLIMIVALTNVGSMIASFLFPVVVLPWLAPEIGGVGALIGELFNGARNTLELLRGLLT
;
A
#
# COMPACT_ATOMS: atom_id res chain seq x y z
N MET A 1 23.44 -19.94 -4.75
CA MET A 1 23.44 -21.29 -5.32
C MET A 1 23.54 -22.24 -4.14
N SER A 2 22.40 -22.67 -3.64
CA SER A 2 22.27 -23.65 -2.56
C SER A 2 21.47 -24.81 -3.14
N ASP A 3 21.99 -26.02 -2.96
CA ASP A 3 21.39 -27.31 -3.32
C ASP A 3 20.07 -27.53 -2.55
N ALA A 4 18.99 -26.86 -2.96
CA ALA A 4 17.65 -27.34 -2.67
C ALA A 4 17.37 -28.42 -3.71
N GLY A 5 17.19 -29.66 -3.25
CA GLY A 5 16.84 -30.77 -4.15
C GLY A 5 15.60 -30.40 -4.93
N ASP A 6 15.71 -30.41 -6.27
CA ASP A 6 14.56 -30.37 -7.14
C ASP A 6 13.69 -31.57 -6.74
N ALA A 7 12.53 -31.28 -6.13
CA ALA A 7 11.50 -32.28 -5.96
C ALA A 7 10.96 -32.56 -7.36
N ASP A 8 11.59 -33.50 -8.06
CA ASP A 8 11.19 -33.92 -9.40
C ASP A 8 9.75 -34.44 -9.32
N VAL A 9 8.84 -33.72 -9.99
CA VAL A 9 7.45 -34.16 -10.16
C VAL A 9 7.48 -35.52 -10.86
N PRO A 10 6.74 -36.53 -10.38
CA PRO A 10 6.69 -37.85 -11.02
C PRO A 10 6.44 -37.74 -12.52
N GLU A 11 7.43 -38.13 -13.32
CA GLU A 11 7.34 -38.01 -14.78
C GLU A 11 6.21 -38.88 -15.32
N PRO A 12 5.40 -38.37 -16.25
CA PRO A 12 4.38 -39.18 -16.89
C PRO A 12 5.00 -40.32 -17.70
N PRO A 13 4.34 -41.49 -17.75
CA PRO A 13 4.77 -42.61 -18.57
C PRO A 13 4.81 -42.21 -20.05
N THR A 14 5.49 -43.00 -20.88
CA THR A 14 5.52 -42.75 -22.33
C THR A 14 4.10 -42.87 -22.89
N PRO A 15 3.61 -41.89 -23.69
CA PRO A 15 2.22 -41.89 -24.11
C PRO A 15 1.90 -43.12 -24.99
N PRO A 16 0.67 -43.66 -24.90
CA PRO A 16 0.26 -44.79 -25.73
C PRO A 16 0.43 -44.52 -27.23
N ALA A 17 1.00 -45.47 -27.98
CA ALA A 17 1.28 -45.30 -29.40
C ALA A 17 0.02 -45.20 -30.29
N GLU A 18 -1.13 -45.69 -29.80
CA GLU A 18 -2.42 -45.63 -30.48
C GLU A 18 -3.56 -45.49 -29.46
N GLY A 19 -4.36 -44.42 -29.59
CA GLY A 19 -5.51 -44.14 -28.74
C GLY A 19 -5.92 -42.68 -28.81
N ARG A 20 -7.20 -42.37 -28.53
CA ARG A 20 -7.61 -41.01 -28.15
C ARG A 20 -7.59 -41.00 -26.62
N GLY A 21 -6.71 -40.20 -26.03
CA GLY A 21 -6.67 -40.04 -24.58
C GLY A 21 -8.02 -39.56 -24.03
N SER A 22 -8.24 -39.74 -22.74
CA SER A 22 -9.45 -39.31 -22.05
C SER A 22 -9.13 -38.41 -20.85
N VAL A 23 -10.10 -37.59 -20.45
CA VAL A 23 -9.98 -36.75 -19.24
C VAL A 23 -11.22 -36.99 -18.40
N HIS A 24 -11.01 -37.46 -17.17
CA HIS A 24 -12.03 -37.53 -16.13
C HIS A 24 -11.78 -36.41 -15.12
N VAL A 25 -12.79 -35.63 -14.77
CA VAL A 25 -12.68 -34.53 -13.80
C VAL A 25 -13.34 -34.92 -12.49
N LEU A 26 -12.52 -35.17 -11.46
CA LEU A 26 -12.96 -35.44 -10.10
C LEU A 26 -12.98 -34.13 -9.31
N GLY A 27 -14.16 -33.71 -8.87
CA GLY A 27 -14.35 -32.50 -8.07
C GLY A 27 -14.22 -32.82 -6.59
N THR A 28 -13.35 -32.11 -5.87
CA THR A 28 -13.11 -32.31 -4.43
C THR A 28 -13.57 -31.10 -3.62
N ALA A 29 -14.06 -31.36 -2.40
CA ALA A 29 -14.20 -30.32 -1.39
C ALA A 29 -12.88 -30.27 -0.59
N HIS A 30 -12.08 -29.21 -0.78
CA HIS A 30 -10.70 -29.03 -0.28
C HIS A 30 -10.50 -29.09 1.25
N VAL A 31 -11.54 -29.42 1.99
CA VAL A 31 -11.58 -29.50 3.45
C VAL A 31 -12.49 -30.65 3.92
N SER A 32 -12.63 -31.73 3.12
CA SER A 32 -13.44 -32.89 3.50
C SER A 32 -12.62 -34.17 3.44
N LYS A 33 -12.64 -34.93 4.56
CA LYS A 33 -12.03 -36.26 4.61
C LYS A 33 -12.69 -37.22 3.61
N ALA A 34 -13.98 -37.06 3.35
CA ALA A 34 -14.69 -37.85 2.35
C ALA A 34 -14.11 -37.66 0.94
N SER A 35 -13.70 -36.43 0.59
CA SER A 35 -13.05 -36.15 -0.70
C SER A 35 -11.66 -36.79 -0.80
N VAL A 36 -10.90 -36.85 0.31
CA VAL A 36 -9.60 -37.54 0.34
C VAL A 36 -9.77 -39.04 0.07
N ASP A 37 -10.74 -39.67 0.74
CA ASP A 37 -11.02 -41.09 0.57
C ASP A 37 -11.52 -41.40 -0.87
N GLU A 38 -12.37 -40.52 -1.43
CA GLU A 38 -12.88 -40.62 -2.81
C GLU A 38 -11.76 -40.49 -3.85
N VAL A 39 -10.79 -39.59 -3.63
CA VAL A 39 -9.61 -39.43 -4.50
C VAL A 39 -8.79 -40.71 -4.54
N HIS A 40 -8.50 -41.32 -3.38
CA HIS A 40 -7.77 -42.57 -3.32
C HIS A 40 -8.52 -43.71 -4.04
N GLU A 41 -9.80 -43.89 -3.74
CA GLU A 41 -10.60 -44.95 -4.35
C GLU A 41 -10.69 -44.79 -5.88
N THR A 42 -10.86 -43.56 -6.36
CA THR A 42 -11.00 -43.29 -7.80
C THR A 42 -9.68 -43.52 -8.53
N ILE A 43 -8.55 -43.04 -8.00
CA ILE A 43 -7.23 -43.26 -8.61
C ILE A 43 -6.88 -44.75 -8.63
N ASP A 44 -7.15 -45.48 -7.55
CA ASP A 44 -6.87 -46.92 -7.47
C ASP A 44 -7.79 -47.74 -8.39
N ARG A 45 -9.05 -47.30 -8.60
CA ARG A 45 -10.02 -47.96 -9.48
C ARG A 45 -9.78 -47.69 -10.95
N GLU A 46 -9.50 -46.44 -11.31
CA GLU A 46 -9.40 -46.00 -12.71
C GLU A 46 -7.98 -46.18 -13.28
N ASN A 47 -6.96 -46.25 -12.42
CA ASN A 47 -5.56 -46.46 -12.79
C ASN A 47 -5.11 -45.61 -14.00
N PRO A 48 -5.18 -44.28 -13.88
CA PRO A 48 -4.87 -43.35 -14.98
C PRO A 48 -3.37 -43.34 -15.32
N ASP A 49 -3.04 -42.93 -16.54
CA ASP A 49 -1.64 -42.69 -16.93
C ASP A 49 -1.06 -41.47 -16.20
N VAL A 50 -1.89 -40.44 -16.02
CA VAL A 50 -1.53 -39.16 -15.40
C VAL A 50 -2.61 -38.71 -14.42
N VAL A 51 -2.20 -38.35 -13.22
CA VAL A 51 -3.03 -37.63 -12.25
C VAL A 51 -2.70 -36.15 -12.35
N ALA A 52 -3.65 -35.37 -12.85
CA ALA A 52 -3.52 -33.92 -12.93
C ALA A 52 -4.09 -33.29 -11.65
N VAL A 53 -3.34 -32.40 -11.01
CA VAL A 53 -3.75 -31.75 -9.75
C VAL A 53 -3.82 -30.24 -9.93
N GLU A 54 -4.85 -29.62 -9.34
CA GLU A 54 -5.05 -28.16 -9.29
C GLU A 54 -4.04 -27.49 -8.33
N LEU A 55 -2.76 -27.58 -8.68
CA LEU A 55 -1.65 -27.08 -7.88
C LEU A 55 -0.59 -26.45 -8.79
N ASP A 56 -0.03 -25.32 -8.36
CA ASP A 56 1.12 -24.69 -9.03
C ASP A 56 2.45 -25.23 -8.48
N GLU A 57 3.52 -25.04 -9.24
CA GLU A 57 4.86 -25.55 -8.91
C GLU A 57 5.41 -25.02 -7.57
N ASN A 58 5.10 -23.77 -7.22
CA ASN A 58 5.56 -23.17 -5.97
C ASN A 58 4.85 -23.82 -4.76
N ARG A 59 3.53 -24.00 -4.86
CA ARG A 59 2.75 -24.70 -3.84
C ARG A 59 3.16 -26.17 -3.71
N TYR A 60 3.45 -26.86 -4.81
CA TYR A 60 3.98 -28.22 -4.78
C TYR A 60 5.31 -28.31 -4.01
N ARG A 61 6.28 -27.44 -4.32
CA ARG A 61 7.57 -27.40 -3.60
C ARG A 61 7.41 -27.11 -2.11
N GLN A 62 6.50 -26.20 -1.74
CA GLN A 62 6.20 -25.91 -0.34
C GLN A 62 5.60 -27.12 0.39
N MET A 63 4.69 -27.86 -0.25
CA MET A 63 4.12 -29.09 0.30
C MET A 63 5.18 -30.18 0.52
N GLN A 64 6.20 -30.25 -0.34
CA GLN A 64 7.34 -31.17 -0.22
C GLN A 64 8.39 -30.71 0.81
N GLY A 65 8.14 -29.65 1.57
CA GLY A 65 9.06 -29.13 2.58
C GLY A 65 10.19 -28.25 2.04
N GLY A 66 10.10 -27.81 0.78
CA GLY A 66 11.01 -26.85 0.18
C GLY A 66 11.02 -25.52 0.96
N ALA A 67 12.21 -24.95 1.16
CA ALA A 67 12.33 -23.65 1.79
C ALA A 67 11.80 -22.55 0.85
N PRO A 68 10.95 -21.62 1.31
CA PRO A 68 10.56 -20.47 0.52
C PRO A 68 11.78 -19.62 0.16
N ASP A 69 11.84 -19.20 -1.11
CA ASP A 69 12.96 -18.45 -1.66
C ASP A 69 13.18 -17.12 -0.93
N ASP A 70 14.46 -16.74 -0.78
CA ASP A 70 14.84 -15.39 -0.35
C ASP A 70 14.50 -14.38 -1.44
N ILE A 71 13.88 -13.26 -1.04
CA ILE A 71 13.38 -12.29 -2.02
C ILE A 71 14.49 -11.31 -2.36
N GLU A 72 14.86 -11.25 -3.64
CA GLU A 72 15.89 -10.32 -4.08
C GLU A 72 15.43 -8.85 -4.00
N ALA A 73 16.37 -7.96 -3.63
CA ALA A 73 16.08 -6.55 -3.45
C ALA A 73 15.59 -5.82 -4.72
N LYS A 74 15.91 -6.36 -5.91
CA LYS A 74 15.46 -5.83 -7.20
C LYS A 74 13.97 -6.11 -7.46
N ASP A 75 13.47 -7.25 -6.98
CA ASP A 75 12.10 -7.70 -7.21
C ASP A 75 11.15 -6.91 -6.30
N LEU A 76 11.55 -6.62 -5.05
CA LEU A 76 10.83 -5.76 -4.10
C LEU A 76 10.58 -4.32 -4.59
N LEU A 77 11.46 -3.77 -5.42
CA LEU A 77 11.43 -2.36 -5.86
C LEU A 77 10.75 -2.16 -7.22
N SER A 78 10.46 -3.24 -7.94
CA SER A 78 9.51 -3.18 -9.06
C SER A 78 8.13 -2.99 -8.43
N GLY A 79 7.51 -1.81 -8.59
CA GLY A 79 6.33 -1.36 -7.81
C GLY A 79 5.07 -2.25 -7.84
N ASN A 80 5.13 -3.44 -8.42
CA ASN A 80 4.11 -4.48 -8.37
C ASN A 80 4.23 -5.38 -7.13
N THR A 81 5.42 -5.52 -6.53
CA THR A 81 5.67 -6.53 -5.50
C THR A 81 5.08 -6.15 -4.15
N VAL A 82 5.02 -4.87 -3.78
CA VAL A 82 4.29 -4.43 -2.57
C VAL A 82 2.80 -4.79 -2.63
N PHE A 83 2.19 -4.65 -3.81
CA PHE A 83 0.81 -5.08 -4.02
C PHE A 83 0.68 -6.61 -4.00
N GLN A 84 1.68 -7.33 -4.49
CA GLN A 84 1.77 -8.78 -4.41
C GLN A 84 1.92 -9.25 -2.96
N PHE A 85 2.72 -8.58 -2.13
CA PHE A 85 2.83 -8.83 -0.69
C PHE A 85 1.51 -8.56 0.03
N LEU A 86 0.88 -7.42 -0.25
CA LEU A 86 -0.42 -7.10 0.33
C LEU A 86 -1.48 -8.14 -0.05
N ALA A 87 -1.45 -8.59 -1.30
CA ALA A 87 -2.31 -9.65 -1.80
C ALA A 87 -2.03 -11.00 -1.12
N TYR A 88 -0.76 -11.38 -0.94
CA TYR A 88 -0.36 -12.57 -0.21
C TYR A 88 -0.76 -12.55 1.25
N TRP A 89 -0.53 -11.42 1.91
CA TRP A 89 -0.89 -11.20 3.31
C TRP A 89 -2.41 -11.33 3.51
N MET A 90 -3.19 -10.64 2.67
CA MET A 90 -4.65 -10.72 2.71
C MET A 90 -5.15 -12.13 2.36
N LEU A 91 -4.54 -12.81 1.40
CA LEU A 91 -4.90 -14.18 1.03
C LEU A 91 -4.63 -15.15 2.18
N SER A 92 -3.47 -15.05 2.81
CA SER A 92 -3.13 -15.90 3.94
C SER A 92 -4.01 -15.60 5.16
N TYR A 93 -4.47 -14.37 5.37
CA TYR A 93 -5.48 -14.04 6.37
C TYR A 93 -6.85 -14.68 6.07
N VAL A 94 -7.29 -14.66 4.81
CA VAL A 94 -8.53 -15.34 4.40
C VAL A 94 -8.40 -16.86 4.54
N GLN A 95 -7.23 -17.41 4.17
CA GLN A 95 -6.94 -18.84 4.27
C GLN A 95 -6.89 -19.31 5.73
N SER A 96 -6.22 -18.58 6.64
CA SER A 96 -6.15 -18.94 8.05
C SER A 96 -7.53 -18.96 8.71
N ARG A 97 -8.38 -17.97 8.39
CA ARG A 97 -9.74 -17.86 8.93
C ARG A 97 -10.70 -18.94 8.44
N LEU A 98 -10.44 -19.52 7.26
CA LEU A 98 -11.18 -20.67 6.74
C LEU A 98 -10.65 -21.99 7.32
N GLY A 99 -9.33 -22.14 7.46
CA GLY A 99 -8.71 -23.35 8.02
C GLY A 99 -9.15 -23.67 9.45
N GLU A 100 -9.30 -22.65 10.31
CA GLU A 100 -9.75 -22.82 11.70
C GLU A 100 -11.21 -23.28 11.85
N ARG A 101 -12.07 -23.05 10.84
CA ARG A 101 -13.48 -23.48 10.89
C ARG A 101 -13.72 -24.93 10.49
N PHE A 102 -12.78 -25.57 9.78
CA PHE A 102 -13.02 -26.87 9.14
C PHE A 102 -12.02 -27.98 9.52
N ASP A 103 -11.08 -27.74 10.45
CA ASP A 103 -10.15 -28.71 11.06
C ASP A 103 -9.47 -29.70 10.08
N ILE A 104 -9.22 -29.25 8.84
CA ILE A 104 -8.58 -30.02 7.76
C ILE A 104 -7.52 -29.14 7.08
N GLU A 105 -6.32 -29.69 6.89
CA GLU A 105 -5.17 -29.01 6.27
C GLU A 105 -5.48 -28.69 4.79
N PRO A 106 -5.49 -27.41 4.37
CA PRO A 106 -5.81 -27.04 2.99
C PRO A 106 -4.88 -27.73 1.99
N GLY A 107 -5.46 -28.45 1.02
CA GLY A 107 -4.70 -29.22 0.01
C GLY A 107 -4.38 -30.67 0.41
N ALA A 108 -5.00 -31.20 1.47
CA ALA A 108 -4.90 -32.62 1.84
C ALA A 108 -5.39 -33.57 0.73
N ASP A 109 -6.41 -33.18 -0.04
CA ASP A 109 -6.93 -33.88 -1.21
C ASP A 109 -5.92 -33.92 -2.37
N MET A 110 -5.24 -32.80 -2.63
CA MET A 110 -4.17 -32.73 -3.63
C MET A 110 -2.96 -33.58 -3.23
N ARG A 111 -2.59 -33.55 -1.94
CA ARG A 111 -1.54 -34.44 -1.40
C ARG A 111 -1.91 -35.91 -1.57
N ALA A 112 -3.15 -36.28 -1.24
CA ALA A 112 -3.66 -37.62 -1.42
C ALA A 112 -3.64 -38.08 -2.88
N ALA A 113 -3.94 -37.18 -3.82
CA ALA A 113 -3.87 -37.45 -5.26
C ALA A 113 -2.42 -37.74 -5.71
N ILE A 114 -1.45 -36.92 -5.26
CA ILE A 114 -0.03 -37.10 -5.56
C ILE A 114 0.47 -38.43 -4.97
N GLU A 115 0.18 -38.71 -3.70
CA GLU A 115 0.59 -39.95 -3.04
C GLU A 115 -0.03 -41.18 -3.73
N ALA A 116 -1.29 -41.11 -4.16
CA ALA A 116 -1.95 -42.19 -4.89
C ALA A 116 -1.34 -42.42 -6.27
N ALA A 117 -1.01 -41.34 -6.99
CA ALA A 117 -0.33 -41.40 -8.28
C ALA A 117 1.04 -42.08 -8.14
N GLU A 118 1.84 -41.67 -7.15
CA GLU A 118 3.15 -42.25 -6.86
C GLU A 118 3.05 -43.74 -6.49
N ARG A 119 2.05 -44.12 -5.68
CA ARG A 119 1.79 -45.52 -5.33
C ARG A 119 1.47 -46.39 -6.55
N ASN A 120 0.73 -45.85 -7.51
CA ASN A 120 0.26 -46.59 -8.69
C ASN A 120 1.21 -46.48 -9.89
N GLY A 121 2.26 -45.65 -9.79
CA GLY A 121 3.20 -45.40 -10.88
C GLY A 121 2.63 -44.51 -11.98
N SER A 122 1.58 -43.74 -11.69
CA SER A 122 1.04 -42.72 -12.58
C SER A 122 1.91 -41.47 -12.56
N GLY A 123 1.97 -40.75 -13.68
CA GLY A 123 2.58 -39.41 -13.73
C GLY A 123 1.78 -38.39 -12.92
N VAL A 124 2.43 -37.32 -12.49
CA VAL A 124 1.76 -36.16 -11.88
C VAL A 124 1.88 -34.95 -12.79
N ALA A 125 0.77 -34.30 -13.09
CA ALA A 125 0.74 -33.05 -13.85
C ALA A 125 0.21 -31.90 -12.99
N LEU A 126 1.02 -30.86 -12.80
CA LEU A 126 0.62 -29.61 -12.14
C LEU A 126 -0.09 -28.73 -13.18
N VAL A 127 -1.42 -28.63 -13.10
CA VAL A 127 -2.24 -27.99 -14.16
C VAL A 127 -2.74 -26.59 -13.81
N ASP A 128 -2.38 -26.06 -12.63
CA ASP A 128 -2.79 -24.74 -12.22
C ASP A 128 -1.74 -23.67 -12.57
N ARG A 129 -2.21 -22.43 -12.68
CA ARG A 129 -1.36 -21.26 -12.89
C ARG A 129 -0.85 -20.75 -11.55
N ASP A 130 0.28 -20.04 -11.58
CA ASP A 130 0.80 -19.35 -10.39
C ASP A 130 -0.29 -18.48 -9.75
N ILE A 131 -0.58 -18.76 -8.47
CA ILE A 131 -1.59 -18.04 -7.68
C ILE A 131 -1.35 -16.52 -7.66
N GLN A 132 -0.09 -16.06 -7.77
CA GLN A 132 0.25 -14.64 -7.90
C GLN A 132 -0.37 -14.02 -9.13
N ILE A 133 -0.27 -14.70 -10.27
CA ILE A 133 -0.80 -14.24 -11.55
C ILE A 133 -2.33 -14.20 -11.45
N THR A 134 -2.93 -15.26 -10.92
CA THR A 134 -4.38 -15.35 -10.64
C THR A 134 -4.88 -14.13 -9.86
N ILE A 135 -4.26 -13.85 -8.72
CA ILE A 135 -4.69 -12.78 -7.81
C ILE A 135 -4.41 -11.40 -8.42
N GLN A 136 -3.29 -11.23 -9.10
CA GLN A 136 -2.98 -9.96 -9.76
C GLN A 136 -3.99 -9.64 -10.87
N ARG A 137 -4.41 -10.64 -11.64
CA ARG A 137 -5.46 -10.50 -12.66
C ARG A 137 -6.81 -10.23 -12.04
N PHE A 138 -7.16 -10.93 -10.96
CA PHE A 138 -8.34 -10.63 -10.16
C PHE A 138 -8.42 -9.14 -9.79
N TRP A 139 -7.41 -8.62 -9.08
CA TRP A 139 -7.37 -7.23 -8.67
C TRP A 139 -7.37 -6.23 -9.83
N ARG A 140 -6.86 -6.60 -11.02
CA ARG A 140 -6.91 -5.73 -12.21
C ARG A 140 -8.26 -5.80 -12.91
N GLY A 141 -8.93 -6.94 -12.91
CA GLY A 141 -10.25 -7.15 -13.52
C GLY A 141 -11.35 -6.38 -12.79
N LEU A 142 -11.21 -6.19 -11.47
CA LEU A 142 -12.16 -5.44 -10.66
C LEU A 142 -12.29 -3.97 -11.10
N SER A 143 -13.50 -3.44 -11.09
CA SER A 143 -13.78 -2.03 -11.37
C SER A 143 -13.44 -1.22 -10.15
N PHE A 144 -13.36 0.09 -10.34
CA PHE A 144 -13.28 1.01 -9.21
C PHE A 144 -14.40 0.76 -8.19
N THR A 145 -15.63 0.48 -8.64
CA THR A 145 -16.77 0.17 -7.77
C THR A 145 -16.64 -1.19 -7.07
N GLU A 146 -16.27 -2.26 -7.76
CA GLU A 146 -16.06 -3.58 -7.13
C GLU A 146 -14.90 -3.55 -6.13
N LYS A 147 -13.81 -2.84 -6.45
CA LYS A 147 -12.69 -2.61 -5.51
C LYS A 147 -13.15 -1.88 -4.27
N LEU A 148 -13.92 -0.80 -4.44
CA LEU A 148 -14.43 -0.01 -3.33
C LEU A 148 -15.44 -0.81 -2.50
N LYS A 149 -16.26 -1.67 -3.12
CA LYS A 149 -17.19 -2.57 -2.43
C LYS A 149 -16.48 -3.69 -1.67
N MET A 150 -15.40 -4.25 -2.19
CA MET A 150 -14.63 -5.28 -1.49
C MET A 150 -13.81 -4.71 -0.32
N VAL A 151 -13.04 -3.64 -0.57
CA VAL A 151 -12.31 -2.93 0.48
C VAL A 151 -13.30 -2.33 1.48
N GLY A 152 -14.42 -1.83 0.96
CA GLY A 152 -15.59 -1.41 1.73
C GLY A 152 -16.10 -2.54 2.59
N GLY A 153 -16.48 -3.69 2.07
CA GLY A 153 -17.00 -4.84 2.82
C GLY A 153 -16.08 -5.30 3.95
N LEU A 154 -14.77 -5.33 3.71
CA LEU A 154 -13.77 -5.63 4.75
C LEU A 154 -13.69 -4.52 5.82
N ALA A 155 -13.82 -3.26 5.43
CA ALA A 155 -13.89 -2.13 6.36
C ALA A 155 -15.26 -1.99 7.04
N LEU A 156 -16.35 -2.44 6.40
CA LEU A 156 -17.75 -2.40 6.84
C LEU A 156 -18.02 -3.48 7.88
N GLY A 157 -17.31 -4.61 7.81
CA GLY A 157 -17.23 -5.55 8.94
C GLY A 157 -16.57 -4.95 10.19
N VAL A 158 -15.91 -3.78 10.07
CA VAL A 158 -15.21 -3.08 11.16
C VAL A 158 -15.85 -1.72 11.50
N THR A 159 -16.56 -1.06 10.56
CA THR A 159 -17.08 0.31 10.75
C THR A 159 -18.16 0.72 9.74
N ASP A 160 -19.24 1.39 10.17
CA ASP A 160 -20.39 1.80 9.33
C ASP A 160 -20.03 2.70 8.11
N PRO A 161 -20.78 2.61 6.97
CA PRO A 161 -20.55 3.43 5.77
C PRO A 161 -20.57 4.94 6.05
N ARG A 162 -21.38 5.37 7.01
CA ARG A 162 -21.49 6.76 7.45
C ARG A 162 -20.23 7.24 8.14
N THR A 163 -19.64 6.40 8.99
CA THR A 163 -18.39 6.70 9.70
C THR A 163 -17.23 6.81 8.72
N ILE A 164 -17.21 5.97 7.68
CA ILE A 164 -16.26 6.05 6.57
C ILE A 164 -16.38 7.41 5.87
N GLY A 165 -17.59 7.77 5.43
CA GLY A 165 -17.85 9.06 4.78
C GLY A 165 -17.42 10.26 5.63
N LEU A 166 -17.79 10.29 6.92
CA LEU A 166 -17.42 11.34 7.86
C LEU A 166 -15.90 11.43 8.07
N THR A 167 -15.22 10.30 8.20
CA THR A 167 -13.76 10.25 8.42
C THR A 167 -13.01 10.78 7.21
N PHE A 168 -13.35 10.30 6.01
CA PHE A 168 -12.72 10.79 4.77
C PHE A 168 -13.03 12.25 4.52
N GLY A 169 -14.27 12.67 4.78
CA GLY A 169 -14.69 14.06 4.71
C GLY A 169 -13.88 14.95 5.64
N ALA A 170 -13.78 14.58 6.92
CA ALA A 170 -13.02 15.32 7.92
C ALA A 170 -11.53 15.45 7.54
N VAL A 171 -10.87 14.33 7.18
CA VAL A 171 -9.46 14.33 6.79
C VAL A 171 -9.22 15.17 5.55
N GLY A 172 -10.01 14.96 4.48
CA GLY A 172 -9.90 15.75 3.25
C GLY A 172 -10.16 17.23 3.49
N GLY A 173 -11.17 17.55 4.30
CA GLY A 173 -11.51 18.90 4.71
C GLY A 173 -10.39 19.61 5.46
N ILE A 174 -9.82 18.98 6.47
CA ILE A 174 -8.68 19.51 7.23
C ILE A 174 -7.51 19.85 6.30
N LEU A 175 -7.14 18.91 5.41
CA LEU A 175 -6.00 19.09 4.50
C LEU A 175 -6.24 20.21 3.49
N LEU A 176 -7.40 20.20 2.82
CA LEU A 176 -7.75 21.24 1.84
C LEU A 176 -7.90 22.60 2.49
N GLY A 177 -8.53 22.66 3.67
CA GLY A 177 -8.70 23.89 4.45
C GLY A 177 -7.37 24.50 4.86
N LEU A 178 -6.41 23.69 5.32
CA LEU A 178 -5.07 24.12 5.68
C LEU A 178 -4.32 24.71 4.47
N VAL A 179 -4.30 23.98 3.35
CA VAL A 179 -3.62 24.44 2.11
C VAL A 179 -4.26 25.71 1.57
N PHE A 180 -5.59 25.73 1.49
CA PHE A 180 -6.32 26.88 0.99
C PHE A 180 -6.08 28.10 1.85
N ALA A 181 -6.25 28.00 3.17
CA ALA A 181 -6.13 29.15 4.07
C ALA A 181 -4.70 29.69 4.17
N ALA A 182 -3.70 28.79 4.22
CA ALA A 182 -2.31 29.19 4.34
C ALA A 182 -1.75 29.80 3.03
N PHE A 183 -2.14 29.29 1.86
CA PHE A 183 -1.47 29.62 0.59
C PHE A 183 -2.36 30.22 -0.48
N LEU A 184 -3.56 29.67 -0.70
CA LEU A 184 -4.43 30.14 -1.80
C LEU A 184 -5.25 31.36 -1.42
N ALA A 185 -5.77 31.42 -0.20
CA ALA A 185 -6.64 32.49 0.27
C ALA A 185 -6.01 33.90 0.12
N PRO A 186 -4.70 34.12 0.41
CA PRO A 186 -4.05 35.39 0.11
C PRO A 186 -4.09 35.79 -1.37
N LEU A 187 -4.02 34.83 -2.30
CA LEU A 187 -4.08 35.09 -3.74
C LEU A 187 -5.44 35.65 -4.19
N PHE A 188 -6.50 35.28 -3.47
CA PHE A 188 -7.85 35.76 -3.71
C PHE A 188 -8.22 36.98 -2.85
N GLY A 189 -7.26 37.57 -2.12
CA GLY A 189 -7.51 38.68 -1.21
C GLY A 189 -8.23 38.30 0.09
N LEU A 190 -8.36 37.00 0.38
CA LEU A 190 -9.03 36.46 1.58
C LEU A 190 -8.08 36.29 2.77
N GLY A 191 -6.79 36.64 2.62
CA GLY A 191 -5.78 36.44 3.65
C GLY A 191 -6.03 37.21 4.95
N GLU A 192 -6.56 38.44 4.87
CA GLU A 192 -6.88 39.24 6.06
C GLU A 192 -8.12 38.73 6.79
N LEU A 193 -9.12 38.24 6.06
CA LEU A 193 -10.32 37.64 6.65
C LEU A 193 -9.96 36.46 7.56
N LEU A 194 -8.99 35.65 7.14
CA LEU A 194 -8.53 34.47 7.89
C LEU A 194 -7.59 34.81 9.06
N MET A 195 -7.18 36.05 9.22
CA MET A 195 -6.44 36.51 10.40
C MET A 195 -7.37 36.85 11.57
N LEU A 196 -8.70 36.85 11.37
CA LEU A 196 -9.70 37.15 12.41
C LEU A 196 -9.45 38.48 13.13
N GLY A 197 -8.91 39.48 12.42
CA GLY A 197 -8.57 40.79 12.99
C GLY A 197 -7.31 40.81 13.85
N LEU A 198 -6.55 39.71 13.93
CA LEU A 198 -5.26 39.65 14.64
C LEU A 198 -4.10 40.24 13.85
N SER A 199 -4.35 40.68 12.61
CA SER A 199 -3.38 41.32 11.72
C SER A 199 -2.69 42.51 12.40
N GLY A 200 -1.35 42.49 12.48
CA GLY A 200 -0.56 43.59 13.06
C GLY A 200 -0.59 43.68 14.59
N THR A 201 -1.18 42.73 15.30
CA THR A 201 -1.12 42.69 16.77
C THR A 201 0.25 42.22 17.26
N ALA A 202 0.68 42.70 18.42
CA ALA A 202 1.89 42.22 19.10
C ALA A 202 1.81 40.72 19.48
N ALA A 203 0.62 40.10 19.39
CA ALA A 203 0.40 38.69 19.65
C ALA A 203 0.89 37.77 18.52
N VAL A 204 0.95 38.25 17.27
CA VAL A 204 1.30 37.40 16.11
C VAL A 204 2.69 36.77 16.24
N PRO A 205 3.76 37.50 16.64
CA PRO A 205 5.06 36.89 16.90
C PRO A 205 5.05 35.81 17.98
N TYR A 206 4.25 35.96 19.05
CA TYR A 206 4.14 34.93 20.09
C TYR A 206 3.46 33.67 19.58
N VAL A 207 2.42 33.80 18.74
CA VAL A 207 1.79 32.64 18.08
C VAL A 207 2.80 31.93 17.17
N GLY A 208 3.60 32.71 16.42
CA GLY A 208 4.69 32.15 15.62
C GLY A 208 5.75 31.44 16.45
N ALA A 209 6.14 31.99 17.60
CA ALA A 209 7.07 31.36 18.53
C ALA A 209 6.56 30.03 19.08
N VAL A 210 5.27 29.95 19.43
CA VAL A 210 4.65 28.67 19.84
C VAL A 210 4.67 27.67 18.69
N ALA A 211 4.27 28.06 17.48
CA ALA A 211 4.22 27.15 16.34
C ALA A 211 5.61 26.62 15.94
N VAL A 212 6.59 27.52 15.81
CA VAL A 212 7.99 27.18 15.51
C VAL A 212 8.60 26.35 16.63
N GLY A 213 8.40 26.76 17.88
CA GLY A 213 8.93 26.09 19.06
C GLY A 213 8.36 24.69 19.22
N ALA A 214 7.08 24.49 18.95
CA ALA A 214 6.46 23.17 19.00
C ALA A 214 7.03 22.24 17.92
N LEU A 215 7.11 22.68 16.67
CA LEU A 215 7.61 21.86 15.56
C LEU A 215 9.10 21.55 15.71
N GLY A 216 9.93 22.58 15.93
CA GLY A 216 11.37 22.42 16.13
C GLY A 216 11.69 21.64 17.40
N GLY A 217 10.94 21.89 18.47
CA GLY A 217 11.04 21.17 19.73
C GLY A 217 10.69 19.69 19.61
N ALA A 218 9.59 19.34 18.93
CA ALA A 218 9.22 17.95 18.67
C ALA A 218 10.33 17.21 17.90
N LEU A 219 10.87 17.83 16.85
CA LEU A 219 11.94 17.25 16.03
C LEU A 219 13.24 17.07 16.81
N LEU A 220 13.68 18.09 17.56
CA LEU A 220 14.86 18.01 18.42
C LEU A 220 14.67 17.00 19.56
N GLY A 221 13.46 16.92 20.14
CA GLY A 221 13.11 15.92 21.14
C GLY A 221 13.28 14.50 20.62
N LEU A 222 12.87 14.25 19.37
CA LEU A 222 13.03 12.95 18.71
C LEU A 222 14.49 12.62 18.35
N LEU A 223 15.31 13.63 18.03
CA LEU A 223 16.69 13.44 17.60
C LEU A 223 17.69 13.39 18.76
N VAL A 224 17.49 14.21 19.79
CA VAL A 224 18.52 14.54 20.79
C VAL A 224 18.20 13.98 22.17
N LEU A 225 16.93 13.97 22.58
CA LEU A 225 16.59 13.50 23.92
C LEU A 225 16.71 11.97 23.98
N PRO A 226 17.42 11.40 24.97
CA PRO A 226 17.50 9.94 25.13
C PRO A 226 16.12 9.33 25.41
N SER A 227 15.94 8.04 25.13
CA SER A 227 14.71 7.32 25.50
C SER A 227 14.54 7.32 27.02
N ILE A 228 13.50 7.98 27.51
CA ILE A 228 13.22 8.06 28.95
C ILE A 228 12.31 6.89 29.36
N GLU A 229 12.80 5.67 29.19
CA GLU A 229 12.11 4.44 29.62
C GLU A 229 11.87 4.42 31.13
N SER A 230 12.78 5.02 31.90
CA SER A 230 12.68 5.12 33.35
C SER A 230 11.53 6.02 33.83
N ALA A 231 11.15 7.05 33.04
CA ALA A 231 10.06 7.96 33.41
C ALA A 231 8.67 7.43 33.05
N SER A 232 8.57 6.54 32.04
CA SER A 232 7.32 5.83 31.71
C SER A 232 6.78 5.05 32.93
N LYS A 233 7.68 4.44 33.71
CA LYS A 233 7.35 3.74 34.97
C LYS A 233 6.83 4.70 36.06
N SER A 234 7.23 5.97 36.07
CA SER A 234 6.75 6.97 37.04
C SER A 234 5.42 7.61 36.65
N THR A 235 5.04 7.61 35.37
CA THR A 235 3.74 8.10 34.87
C THR A 235 2.66 7.02 34.81
N GLY A 236 2.91 5.84 35.40
CA GLY A 236 1.94 4.74 35.45
C GLY A 236 1.60 4.16 34.08
N GLY A 237 2.50 4.25 33.09
CA GLY A 237 2.26 3.75 31.73
C GLY A 237 1.32 4.61 30.86
N PHE A 238 0.78 5.71 31.37
CA PHE A 238 -0.19 6.55 30.64
C PHE A 238 0.40 7.27 29.41
N LEU A 239 1.71 7.47 29.37
CA LEU A 239 2.43 8.07 28.25
C LEU A 239 3.63 7.21 27.87
N SER A 240 3.72 6.85 26.59
CA SER A 240 4.88 6.13 26.06
C SER A 240 6.15 6.99 26.17
N GLY A 241 7.33 6.33 26.24
CA GLY A 241 8.62 7.03 26.22
C GLY A 241 8.80 7.92 24.99
N LEU A 242 8.16 7.57 23.86
CA LEU A 242 8.12 8.39 22.64
C LEU A 242 7.32 9.67 22.85
N SER A 243 6.11 9.57 23.41
CA SER A 243 5.24 10.71 23.71
C SER A 243 5.92 11.67 24.67
N LEU A 244 6.64 11.15 25.67
CA LEU A 244 7.37 11.97 26.64
C LEU A 244 8.49 12.78 25.98
N ARG A 245 9.25 12.19 25.04
CA ARG A 245 10.31 12.88 24.29
C ARG A 245 9.76 14.01 23.43
N ILE A 246 8.66 13.75 22.73
CA ILE A 246 8.00 14.76 21.90
C ILE A 246 7.49 15.89 22.78
N LEU A 247 6.76 15.58 23.86
CA LEU A 247 6.20 16.59 24.77
C LEU A 247 7.29 17.43 25.45
N ALA A 248 8.36 16.79 25.93
CA ALA A 248 9.50 17.49 26.52
C ALA A 248 10.21 18.38 25.49
N GLY A 249 10.42 17.87 24.27
CA GLY A 249 10.98 18.62 23.16
C GLY A 249 10.13 19.84 22.79
N VAL A 250 8.81 19.64 22.62
CA VAL A 250 7.82 20.70 22.35
C VAL A 250 7.86 21.75 23.45
N GLY A 251 7.81 21.34 24.73
CA GLY A 251 7.84 22.27 25.86
C GLY A 251 9.10 23.11 25.89
N LEU A 252 10.28 22.50 25.72
CA LEU A 252 11.57 23.20 25.65
C LEU A 252 11.65 24.13 24.43
N GLY A 253 11.20 23.67 23.27
CA GLY A 253 11.22 24.46 22.04
C GLY A 253 10.30 25.68 22.10
N ILE A 254 9.07 25.52 22.62
CA ILE A 254 8.13 26.61 22.87
C ILE A 254 8.73 27.60 23.87
N ALA A 255 9.23 27.13 25.00
CA ALA A 255 9.82 27.99 26.03
C ALA A 255 11.01 28.81 25.48
N ALA A 256 11.90 28.16 24.72
CA ALA A 256 13.03 28.82 24.08
C ALA A 256 12.57 29.89 23.08
N CYS A 257 11.63 29.57 22.18
CA CYS A 257 11.16 30.53 21.17
C CYS A 257 10.39 31.70 21.80
N LEU A 258 9.55 31.44 22.82
CA LEU A 258 8.85 32.47 23.57
C LEU A 258 9.82 33.39 24.30
N ALA A 259 10.88 32.84 24.88
CA ALA A 259 11.93 33.64 25.50
C ALA A 259 12.57 34.58 24.48
N LEU A 260 12.96 34.09 23.29
CA LEU A 260 13.55 34.92 22.23
C LEU A 260 12.65 36.09 21.81
N VAL A 261 11.34 35.87 21.70
CA VAL A 261 10.37 36.94 21.37
C VAL A 261 10.19 37.90 22.55
N ALA A 262 10.11 37.39 23.79
CA ALA A 262 9.87 38.21 24.97
C ALA A 262 11.07 39.08 25.36
N THR A 263 12.29 38.60 25.16
CA THR A 263 13.53 39.33 25.47
C THR A 263 14.06 40.14 24.30
N GLU A 264 13.42 40.04 23.12
CA GLU A 264 13.89 40.64 21.85
C GLU A 264 15.34 40.26 21.49
N THR A 265 15.83 39.14 22.03
CA THR A 265 17.19 38.63 21.77
C THR A 265 17.15 37.70 20.57
N PHE A 266 17.21 38.28 19.37
CA PHE A 266 17.20 37.55 18.11
C PHE A 266 18.59 37.03 17.75
N VAL A 267 18.69 35.78 17.31
CA VAL A 267 19.96 35.12 16.96
C VAL A 267 19.78 34.34 15.66
N GLY A 268 20.66 34.60 14.69
CA GLY A 268 20.66 33.91 13.41
C GLY A 268 19.30 34.04 12.69
N PRO A 269 18.67 32.93 12.28
CA PRO A 269 17.46 32.97 11.45
C PRO A 269 16.19 33.34 12.27
N PHE A 270 16.28 33.38 13.60
CA PHE A 270 15.19 33.75 14.50
C PHE A 270 15.12 35.28 14.63
N SER A 271 14.09 35.91 14.04
CA SER A 271 13.85 37.36 14.10
C SER A 271 12.38 37.69 14.40
N ALA A 272 12.09 38.92 14.81
CA ALA A 272 10.71 39.40 14.99
C ALA A 272 9.85 39.20 13.72
N ALA A 273 10.43 39.49 12.54
CA ALA A 273 9.76 39.32 11.25
C ALA A 273 9.48 37.84 10.95
N THR A 274 10.45 36.96 11.25
CA THR A 274 10.30 35.51 11.09
C THR A 274 9.15 34.98 11.93
N PHE A 275 9.09 35.35 13.21
CA PHE A 275 8.03 34.92 14.11
C PHE A 275 6.67 35.52 13.74
N ALA A 276 6.62 36.78 13.30
CA ALA A 276 5.39 37.39 12.78
C ALA A 276 4.88 36.66 11.52
N GLY A 277 5.78 36.30 10.61
CA GLY A 277 5.47 35.51 9.42
C GLY A 277 4.93 34.13 9.80
N ALA A 278 5.66 33.39 10.63
CA ALA A 278 5.23 32.07 11.12
C ALA A 278 3.88 32.15 11.85
N GLY A 279 3.65 33.19 12.65
CA GLY A 279 2.38 33.41 13.35
C GLY A 279 1.21 33.65 12.38
N THR A 280 1.44 34.41 11.31
CA THR A 280 0.43 34.63 10.26
C THR A 280 0.00 33.32 9.60
N TYR A 281 0.96 32.45 9.25
CA TYR A 281 0.64 31.15 8.67
C TYR A 281 0.01 30.18 9.68
N ALA A 282 0.46 30.20 10.94
CA ALA A 282 -0.10 29.36 12.00
C ALA A 282 -1.58 29.73 12.27
N ILE A 283 -1.90 31.03 12.36
CA ILE A 283 -3.26 31.52 12.55
C ILE A 283 -4.14 31.12 11.36
N ARG A 284 -3.74 31.49 10.14
CA ARG A 284 -4.51 31.16 8.92
C ARG A 284 -4.70 29.66 8.76
N GLY A 285 -3.63 28.88 8.98
CA GLY A 285 -3.68 27.43 8.89
C GLY A 285 -4.66 26.83 9.89
N THR A 286 -4.65 27.31 11.14
CA THR A 286 -5.59 26.84 12.18
C THR A 286 -7.04 27.17 11.82
N VAL A 287 -7.30 28.40 11.36
CA VAL A 287 -8.64 28.81 10.89
C VAL A 287 -9.08 27.96 9.69
N GLY A 288 -8.16 27.70 8.75
CA GLY A 288 -8.38 26.84 7.60
C GLY A 288 -8.71 25.41 7.98
N VAL A 289 -7.98 24.82 8.94
CA VAL A 289 -8.26 23.47 9.46
C VAL A 289 -9.66 23.39 10.05
N LEU A 290 -10.06 24.36 10.87
CA LEU A 290 -11.38 24.38 11.51
C LEU A 290 -12.51 24.54 10.48
N ALA A 291 -12.37 25.48 9.55
CA ALA A 291 -13.35 25.69 8.48
C ALA A 291 -13.42 24.48 7.53
N GLY A 292 -12.26 23.94 7.17
CA GLY A 292 -12.10 22.77 6.33
C GLY A 292 -12.72 21.53 6.96
N LEU A 293 -12.52 21.30 8.26
CA LEU A 293 -13.16 20.21 8.99
C LEU A 293 -14.69 20.30 8.91
N GLY A 294 -15.27 21.50 9.11
CA GLY A 294 -16.72 21.69 9.03
C GLY A 294 -17.29 21.37 7.64
N VAL A 295 -16.67 21.90 6.59
CA VAL A 295 -17.07 21.63 5.20
C VAL A 295 -16.86 20.16 4.84
N GLY A 296 -15.72 19.60 5.25
CA GLY A 296 -15.33 18.23 4.99
C GLY A 296 -16.28 17.22 5.62
N VAL A 297 -16.63 17.42 6.90
CA VAL A 297 -17.63 16.59 7.60
C VAL A 297 -19.00 16.67 6.91
N ALA A 298 -19.44 17.85 6.47
CA ALA A 298 -20.71 18.00 5.77
C ALA A 298 -20.73 17.24 4.44
N VAL A 299 -19.68 17.38 3.63
CA VAL A 299 -19.54 16.63 2.37
C VAL A 299 -19.43 15.12 2.64
N GLY A 300 -18.64 14.74 3.65
CA GLY A 300 -18.45 13.36 4.09
C GLY A 300 -19.74 12.71 4.55
N ALA A 301 -20.61 13.44 5.25
CA ALA A 301 -21.93 12.97 5.63
C ALA A 301 -22.82 12.68 4.42
N VAL A 302 -22.83 13.58 3.42
CA VAL A 302 -23.59 13.38 2.17
C VAL A 302 -23.08 12.16 1.41
N VAL A 303 -21.75 12.01 1.29
CA VAL A 303 -21.14 10.83 0.66
C VAL A 303 -21.45 9.56 1.44
N GLY A 304 -21.36 9.60 2.77
CA GLY A 304 -21.69 8.48 3.65
C GLY A 304 -23.13 8.00 3.47
N LEU A 305 -24.09 8.93 3.40
CA LEU A 305 -25.50 8.62 3.12
C LEU A 305 -25.70 8.04 1.71
N PHE A 306 -24.98 8.56 0.71
CA PHE A 306 -25.03 8.01 -0.64
C PHE A 306 -24.46 6.60 -0.70
N LEU A 307 -23.35 6.32 0.00
CA LEU A 307 -22.77 4.99 0.09
C LEU A 307 -23.72 4.01 0.78
N ASP A 308 -24.29 4.41 1.92
CA ASP A 308 -25.29 3.66 2.69
C ASP A 308 -26.48 3.25 1.82
N ALA A 309 -26.98 4.17 0.98
CA ALA A 309 -28.09 3.90 0.07
C ALA A 309 -27.74 2.98 -1.13
N ASN A 310 -26.46 2.73 -1.40
CA ASN A 310 -26.00 1.93 -2.55
C ASN A 310 -25.22 0.66 -2.14
N SER A 311 -24.89 0.50 -0.86
CA SER A 311 -24.55 -0.78 -0.26
C SER A 311 -25.85 -1.55 -0.09
N GLY A 312 -26.14 -2.46 -1.03
CA GLY A 312 -27.22 -3.42 -0.84
C GLY A 312 -26.97 -4.20 0.44
N ASP A 313 -28.03 -4.46 1.19
CA ASP A 313 -28.00 -5.24 2.42
C ASP A 313 -27.23 -6.54 2.15
N VAL A 314 -26.05 -6.65 2.74
CA VAL A 314 -25.41 -7.96 2.91
C VAL A 314 -26.13 -8.55 4.12
N GLU A 315 -27.34 -9.04 3.87
CA GLU A 315 -28.10 -9.77 4.88
C GLU A 315 -27.23 -10.94 5.38
N GLU A 316 -27.20 -11.07 6.71
CA GLU A 316 -26.68 -12.24 7.39
C GLU A 316 -27.23 -13.49 6.71
N ILE A 317 -26.34 -14.45 6.48
CA ILE A 317 -26.68 -15.78 5.98
C ILE A 317 -27.82 -16.30 6.86
N ASP A 318 -29.00 -16.47 6.28
CA ASP A 318 -30.04 -17.30 6.89
C ASP A 318 -29.45 -18.72 6.98
N GLU A 319 -29.01 -19.10 8.18
CA GLU A 319 -28.43 -20.41 8.56
C GLU A 319 -29.38 -21.59 8.28
N VAL A 320 -30.56 -21.35 7.71
CA VAL A 320 -31.69 -22.29 7.72
C VAL A 320 -31.74 -23.18 6.47
N ASP A 321 -31.04 -22.86 5.38
CA ASP A 321 -31.08 -23.66 4.12
C ASP A 321 -29.81 -24.50 3.83
N LEU A 322 -28.75 -24.38 4.64
CA LEU A 322 -27.48 -25.11 4.41
C LEU A 322 -27.49 -26.57 4.87
N GLU A 323 -28.43 -26.98 5.72
CA GLU A 323 -28.42 -28.31 6.36
C GLU A 323 -28.88 -29.46 5.42
N GLU A 324 -29.42 -29.16 4.24
CA GLU A 324 -29.93 -30.16 3.27
C GLU A 324 -29.13 -30.25 1.95
N MET A 325 -28.09 -29.46 1.75
CA MET A 325 -27.33 -29.38 0.49
C MET A 325 -26.05 -30.22 0.53
N THR A 326 -25.64 -30.80 -0.61
CA THR A 326 -24.31 -31.44 -0.70
C THR A 326 -23.21 -30.38 -0.69
N ASP A 327 -21.99 -30.72 -0.24
CA ASP A 327 -20.86 -29.78 -0.21
C ASP A 327 -20.61 -29.10 -1.58
N GLY A 328 -20.86 -29.83 -2.68
CA GLY A 328 -20.77 -29.29 -4.04
C GLY A 328 -21.86 -28.27 -4.38
N ASP A 329 -23.09 -28.47 -3.90
CA ASP A 329 -24.21 -27.56 -4.14
C ASP A 329 -24.05 -26.26 -3.35
N VAL A 330 -23.52 -26.34 -2.12
CA VAL A 330 -23.20 -25.17 -1.29
C VAL A 330 -22.12 -24.33 -1.98
N VAL A 331 -21.04 -24.97 -2.42
CA VAL A 331 -19.96 -24.28 -3.15
C VAL A 331 -20.49 -23.65 -4.43
N GLY A 332 -21.37 -24.36 -5.18
CA GLY A 332 -22.03 -23.82 -6.37
C GLY A 332 -22.84 -22.56 -6.10
N ALA A 333 -23.67 -22.56 -5.05
CA ALA A 333 -24.47 -21.39 -4.64
C ALA A 333 -23.59 -20.20 -4.23
N MET A 334 -22.52 -20.44 -3.45
CA MET A 334 -21.57 -19.40 -3.05
C MET A 334 -20.82 -18.80 -4.25
N MET A 335 -20.48 -19.62 -5.25
CA MET A 335 -19.83 -19.15 -6.48
C MET A 335 -20.77 -18.31 -7.34
N GLU A 336 -22.05 -18.66 -7.41
CA GLU A 336 -23.04 -17.88 -8.15
C GLU A 336 -23.31 -16.53 -7.48
N GLU A 337 -23.39 -16.49 -6.16
CA GLU A 337 -23.52 -15.24 -5.40
C GLU A 337 -22.29 -14.33 -5.61
N PHE A 338 -21.09 -14.92 -5.56
CA PHE A 338 -19.86 -14.18 -5.87
C PHE A 338 -19.84 -13.64 -7.31
N ARG A 339 -20.36 -14.40 -8.29
CA ARG A 339 -20.51 -13.97 -9.69
C ARG A 339 -21.46 -12.78 -9.83
N GLN A 340 -22.55 -12.76 -9.06
CA GLN A 340 -23.49 -11.63 -9.04
C GLN A 340 -22.88 -10.39 -8.38
N PHE A 341 -22.17 -10.58 -7.27
CA PHE A 341 -21.52 -9.49 -6.53
C PHE A 341 -20.34 -8.87 -7.29
N SER A 342 -19.49 -9.71 -7.90
CA SER A 342 -18.26 -9.31 -8.59
C SER A 342 -18.06 -10.07 -9.91
N PRO A 343 -18.82 -9.72 -10.97
CA PRO A 343 -18.77 -10.42 -12.25
C PRO A 343 -17.36 -10.46 -12.85
N ARG A 344 -16.63 -9.34 -12.78
CA ARG A 344 -15.25 -9.28 -13.32
C ARG A 344 -14.24 -9.96 -12.40
N GLY A 345 -14.53 -10.03 -11.10
CA GLY A 345 -13.75 -10.81 -10.15
C GLY A 345 -13.87 -12.30 -10.41
N ALA A 346 -15.09 -12.80 -10.58
CA ALA A 346 -15.36 -14.20 -10.90
C ALA A 346 -14.77 -14.61 -12.26
N ASN A 347 -14.89 -13.77 -13.29
CA ASN A 347 -14.24 -14.05 -14.57
C ASN A 347 -12.72 -14.21 -14.43
N ALA A 348 -12.07 -13.36 -13.64
CA ALA A 348 -10.62 -13.40 -13.47
C ALA A 348 -10.14 -14.51 -12.53
N LEU A 349 -10.85 -14.82 -11.44
CA LEU A 349 -10.48 -15.85 -10.46
C LEU A 349 -10.86 -17.27 -10.91
N ILE A 350 -12.03 -17.41 -11.54
CA ILE A 350 -12.67 -18.69 -11.82
C ILE A 350 -12.58 -18.98 -13.30
N ASP A 351 -13.25 -18.21 -14.16
CA ASP A 351 -13.39 -18.57 -15.58
C ASP A 351 -12.04 -18.61 -16.33
N GLU A 352 -11.17 -17.63 -16.09
CA GLU A 352 -9.82 -17.64 -16.66
C GLU A 352 -8.94 -18.78 -16.11
N ARG A 353 -9.20 -19.24 -14.89
CA ARG A 353 -8.47 -20.34 -14.25
C ARG A 353 -8.96 -21.68 -14.80
N ASP A 354 -10.27 -21.86 -14.91
CA ASP A 354 -10.91 -23.03 -15.54
C ASP A 354 -10.39 -23.22 -16.97
N ALA A 355 -10.33 -22.14 -17.73
CA ALA A 355 -9.82 -22.17 -19.10
C ALA A 355 -8.34 -22.57 -19.15
N TYR A 356 -7.51 -22.10 -18.21
CA TYR A 356 -6.10 -22.46 -18.12
C TYR A 356 -5.89 -23.94 -17.78
N ILE A 357 -6.64 -24.45 -16.80
CA ILE A 357 -6.59 -25.86 -16.39
C ILE A 357 -7.09 -26.75 -17.53
N ALA A 358 -8.24 -26.43 -18.11
CA ALA A 358 -8.83 -27.19 -19.22
C ALA A 358 -7.90 -27.26 -20.43
N GLU A 359 -7.12 -26.21 -20.68
CA GLU A 359 -6.14 -26.16 -21.75
C GLU A 359 -4.97 -27.14 -21.51
N HIS A 360 -4.40 -27.18 -20.31
CA HIS A 360 -3.39 -28.18 -19.94
C HIS A 360 -3.91 -29.61 -20.02
N LEU A 361 -5.13 -29.85 -19.52
CA LEU A 361 -5.79 -31.15 -19.60
C LEU A 361 -6.06 -31.56 -21.06
N HIS A 362 -6.44 -30.61 -21.91
CA HIS A 362 -6.64 -30.86 -23.33
C HIS A 362 -5.33 -31.26 -24.03
N GLU A 363 -4.21 -30.64 -23.68
CA GLU A 363 -2.90 -31.01 -24.24
C GLU A 363 -2.47 -32.42 -23.83
N LEU A 364 -2.67 -32.81 -22.57
CA LEU A 364 -2.39 -34.18 -22.10
C LEU A 364 -3.27 -35.19 -22.85
N ARG A 365 -4.55 -34.87 -23.06
CA ARG A 365 -5.47 -35.68 -23.86
C ARG A 365 -5.03 -35.84 -25.32
N GLU A 366 -4.56 -34.74 -25.94
CA GLU A 366 -4.05 -34.74 -27.33
C GLU A 366 -2.77 -35.56 -27.47
N GLN A 367 -1.96 -35.63 -26.41
CA GLN A 367 -0.78 -36.50 -26.33
C GLN A 367 -1.14 -37.98 -26.17
N GLY A 368 -2.41 -38.30 -25.90
CA GLY A 368 -2.93 -39.67 -25.84
C GLY A 368 -3.06 -40.24 -24.42
N TYR A 369 -2.85 -39.43 -23.38
CA TYR A 369 -2.94 -39.87 -22.00
C TYR A 369 -4.38 -40.06 -21.51
N ASP A 370 -4.59 -41.08 -20.67
CA ASP A 370 -5.76 -41.17 -19.81
C ASP A 370 -5.50 -40.40 -18.51
N VAL A 371 -6.18 -39.26 -18.37
CA VAL A 371 -5.93 -38.29 -17.29
C VAL A 371 -7.09 -38.30 -16.30
N LEU A 372 -6.77 -38.42 -15.02
CA LEU A 372 -7.69 -38.11 -13.93
C LEU A 372 -7.30 -36.75 -13.33
N ALA A 373 -8.16 -35.75 -13.53
CA ALA A 373 -7.97 -34.40 -13.02
C ALA A 373 -8.67 -34.23 -11.67
N VAL A 374 -7.89 -34.07 -10.60
CA VAL A 374 -8.37 -33.76 -9.26
C VAL A 374 -8.38 -32.24 -9.09
N VAL A 375 -9.57 -31.66 -9.02
CA VAL A 375 -9.81 -30.21 -9.01
C VAL A 375 -10.85 -29.85 -7.95
N GLY A 376 -10.88 -28.60 -7.51
CA GLY A 376 -11.93 -28.11 -6.63
C GLY A 376 -13.32 -28.24 -7.25
N ALA A 377 -14.31 -28.62 -6.45
CA ALA A 377 -15.68 -28.80 -6.90
C ALA A 377 -16.26 -27.56 -7.64
N GLY A 378 -15.84 -26.36 -7.25
CA GLY A 378 -16.23 -25.11 -7.92
C GLY A 378 -15.70 -24.93 -9.34
N HIS A 379 -14.62 -25.63 -9.71
CA HIS A 379 -13.97 -25.54 -11.02
C HIS A 379 -14.44 -26.62 -11.99
N LYS A 380 -14.91 -27.77 -11.48
CA LYS A 380 -15.31 -28.94 -12.27
C LYS A 380 -16.21 -28.59 -13.47
N ALA A 381 -17.33 -27.91 -13.22
CA ALA A 381 -18.30 -27.60 -14.27
C ALA A 381 -17.75 -26.67 -15.36
N GLY A 382 -16.89 -25.71 -14.99
CA GLY A 382 -16.25 -24.82 -15.94
C GLY A 382 -15.21 -25.52 -16.81
N ILE A 383 -14.40 -26.39 -16.20
CA ILE A 383 -13.40 -27.20 -16.90
C ILE A 383 -14.07 -28.17 -17.88
N GLU A 384 -15.10 -28.90 -17.46
CA GLU A 384 -15.84 -29.83 -18.33
C GLU A 384 -16.44 -29.12 -19.55
N ARG A 385 -16.97 -27.90 -19.36
CA ARG A 385 -17.50 -27.06 -20.45
C ARG A 385 -16.41 -26.70 -21.48
N HIS A 386 -15.22 -26.34 -21.02
CA HIS A 386 -14.08 -26.02 -21.91
C HIS A 386 -13.52 -27.27 -22.60
N LEU A 387 -13.47 -28.43 -21.92
CA LEU A 387 -13.04 -29.70 -22.50
C LEU A 387 -14.00 -30.23 -23.58
N ALA A 388 -15.29 -29.93 -23.45
CA ALA A 388 -16.32 -30.22 -24.45
C ALA A 388 -16.23 -29.31 -25.69
N ASN A 389 -15.82 -28.05 -25.51
CA ASN A 389 -15.62 -27.07 -26.60
C ASN A 389 -14.20 -26.48 -26.63
N PRO A 390 -13.17 -27.26 -27.02
CA PRO A 390 -11.78 -26.80 -26.94
C PRO A 390 -11.45 -25.56 -27.79
N SER A 391 -12.22 -25.31 -28.85
CA SER A 391 -12.04 -24.13 -29.71
C SER A 391 -12.36 -22.78 -29.03
N GLU A 392 -13.05 -22.80 -27.89
CA GLU A 392 -13.40 -21.60 -27.12
C GLU A 392 -12.36 -21.25 -26.06
N ILE A 393 -11.33 -22.10 -25.88
CA ILE A 393 -10.25 -21.88 -24.92
C ILE A 393 -9.39 -20.70 -25.40
N PRO A 394 -9.20 -19.63 -24.59
CA PRO A 394 -8.35 -18.51 -24.94
C PRO A 394 -6.88 -18.92 -25.09
N PRO A 395 -6.07 -18.24 -25.93
CA PRO A 395 -4.65 -18.55 -26.08
C PRO A 395 -3.89 -18.41 -24.75
N ARG A 396 -2.91 -19.30 -24.48
CA ARG A 396 -2.08 -19.31 -23.26
C ARG A 396 -1.52 -17.94 -22.89
N GLU A 397 -0.98 -17.21 -23.86
CA GLU A 397 -0.40 -15.87 -23.64
C GLU A 397 -1.41 -14.87 -23.06
N SER A 398 -2.71 -15.05 -23.36
CA SER A 398 -3.77 -14.21 -22.82
C SER A 398 -4.16 -14.58 -21.39
N LEU A 399 -3.85 -15.80 -20.94
CA LEU A 399 -4.15 -16.35 -19.62
C LEU A 399 -2.97 -16.20 -18.65
N THR A 400 -1.73 -16.22 -19.15
CA THR A 400 -0.49 -16.04 -18.36
C THR A 400 0.07 -14.62 -18.44
N GLY A 401 -0.25 -13.87 -19.48
CA GLY A 401 0.26 -12.52 -19.69
C GLY A 401 -0.30 -11.51 -18.68
N VAL A 402 0.56 -10.66 -18.12
CA VAL A 402 0.14 -9.46 -17.40
C VAL A 402 -0.32 -8.42 -18.42
N ALA A 403 -1.63 -8.34 -18.66
CA ALA A 403 -2.24 -7.33 -19.52
C ALA A 403 -1.66 -5.93 -19.20
N SER A 404 -0.98 -5.32 -20.19
CA SER A 404 -0.36 -4.01 -20.04
C SER A 404 -1.44 -2.97 -19.72
N GLY A 405 -1.42 -2.44 -18.50
CA GLY A 405 -2.46 -1.55 -18.00
C GLY A 405 -2.69 -0.30 -18.86
N ARG A 406 -3.91 0.26 -18.71
CA ARG A 406 -4.37 1.51 -19.33
C ARG A 406 -3.26 2.57 -19.28
N ARG A 407 -2.81 3.03 -20.47
CA ARG A 407 -1.68 3.97 -20.63
C ARG A 407 -1.87 5.32 -19.92
N PHE A 408 -3.08 5.64 -19.48
CA PHE A 408 -3.44 6.90 -18.82
C PHE A 408 -3.77 6.70 -17.34
N SER A 409 -2.87 7.15 -16.46
CA SER A 409 -3.15 7.35 -15.03
C SER A 409 -3.19 8.85 -14.77
N PRO A 410 -4.35 9.43 -14.37
CA PRO A 410 -4.45 10.84 -13.97
C PRO A 410 -3.42 11.22 -12.91
N LEU A 411 -3.06 10.28 -12.02
CA LEU A 411 -2.02 10.46 -11.02
C LEU A 411 -0.64 10.75 -11.65
N LYS A 412 -0.30 10.11 -12.77
CA LYS A 412 0.94 10.38 -13.51
C LYS A 412 0.93 11.78 -14.11
N ILE A 413 -0.22 12.24 -14.61
CA ILE A 413 -0.37 13.61 -15.14
C ILE A 413 -0.14 14.63 -14.03
N VAL A 414 -0.78 14.44 -12.87
CA VAL A 414 -0.56 15.30 -11.69
C VAL A 414 0.91 15.28 -11.28
N GLY A 415 1.54 14.10 -11.24
CA GLY A 415 2.96 13.96 -10.93
C GLY A 415 3.87 14.71 -11.91
N TYR A 416 3.61 14.60 -13.21
CA TYR A 416 4.35 15.35 -14.23
C TYR A 416 4.10 16.86 -14.14
N LEU A 417 2.85 17.28 -13.89
CA LEU A 417 2.52 18.70 -13.70
C LEU A 417 3.25 19.29 -12.48
N LEU A 418 3.34 18.55 -11.37
CA LEU A 418 4.11 18.96 -10.19
C LEU A 418 5.60 19.07 -10.52
N MET A 419 6.16 18.08 -11.23
CA MET A 419 7.56 18.10 -11.67
C MET A 419 7.86 19.33 -12.55
N PHE A 420 7.06 19.54 -13.60
CA PHE A 420 7.21 20.69 -14.48
C PHE A 420 6.96 22.00 -13.74
N GLY A 421 5.99 22.04 -12.83
CA GLY A 421 5.71 23.21 -11.99
C GLY A 421 6.88 23.57 -11.09
N PHE A 422 7.53 22.58 -10.47
CA PHE A 422 8.71 22.78 -9.63
C PHE A 422 9.91 23.30 -10.44
N VAL A 423 10.20 22.67 -11.59
CA VAL A 423 11.29 23.13 -12.47
C VAL A 423 10.98 24.53 -13.03
N ALA A 424 9.74 24.79 -13.44
CA ALA A 424 9.29 26.10 -13.89
C ALA A 424 9.42 27.15 -12.79
N PHE A 425 9.11 26.81 -11.53
CA PHE A 425 9.26 27.72 -10.39
C PHE A 425 10.70 28.23 -10.26
N PHE A 426 11.70 27.33 -10.22
CA PHE A 426 13.11 27.74 -10.16
C PHE A 426 13.57 28.48 -11.42
N PHE A 427 13.14 28.01 -12.60
CA PHE A 427 13.45 28.67 -13.87
C PHE A 427 12.91 30.11 -13.89
N LEU A 428 11.66 30.34 -13.50
CA LEU A 428 11.05 31.67 -13.46
C LEU A 428 11.76 32.60 -12.48
N LEU A 429 12.21 32.10 -11.31
CA LEU A 429 13.00 32.92 -10.38
C LEU A 429 14.35 33.33 -10.98
N VAL A 430 15.03 32.44 -11.70
CA VAL A 430 16.26 32.78 -12.44
C VAL A 430 15.97 33.85 -13.49
N MET A 431 14.88 33.69 -14.25
CA MET A 431 14.46 34.66 -15.28
C MET A 431 13.99 36.01 -14.71
N ALA A 432 13.54 36.03 -13.45
CA ALA A 432 13.21 37.24 -12.72
C ALA A 432 14.46 38.00 -12.23
N GLY A 433 15.65 37.39 -12.33
CA GLY A 433 16.91 37.98 -11.88
C GLY A 433 17.15 37.85 -10.37
N VAL A 434 16.49 36.88 -9.72
CA VAL A 434 16.70 36.61 -8.28
C VAL A 434 18.14 36.19 -8.03
N GLN A 435 18.72 36.67 -6.91
CA GLN A 435 20.13 36.45 -6.59
C GLN A 435 20.48 34.95 -6.49
N ASN A 436 21.58 34.56 -7.13
CA ASN A 436 22.08 33.17 -7.09
C ASN A 436 22.31 32.66 -5.66
N ALA A 437 22.73 33.53 -4.74
CA ALA A 437 22.91 33.18 -3.33
C ALA A 437 21.59 32.76 -2.66
N PHE A 438 20.51 33.52 -2.90
CA PHE A 438 19.17 33.20 -2.40
C PHE A 438 18.65 31.89 -2.98
N LEU A 439 18.83 31.66 -4.29
CA LEU A 439 18.42 30.41 -4.94
C LEU A 439 19.13 29.19 -4.34
N LEU A 440 20.44 29.31 -4.07
CA LEU A 440 21.22 28.27 -3.40
C LEU A 440 20.76 28.05 -1.95
N GLN A 441 20.47 29.11 -1.21
CA GLN A 441 19.96 29.02 0.16
C GLN A 441 18.57 28.38 0.21
N LEU A 442 17.68 28.73 -0.73
CA LEU A 442 16.37 28.13 -0.87
C LEU A 442 16.46 26.63 -1.19
N PHE A 443 17.33 26.25 -2.13
CA PHE A 443 17.57 24.86 -2.46
C PHE A 443 18.20 24.08 -1.29
N ALA A 444 19.20 24.66 -0.61
CA ALA A 444 19.86 24.02 0.53
C ALA A 444 18.88 23.83 1.70
N ALA A 445 18.04 24.84 1.98
CA ALA A 445 17.01 24.73 3.00
C ALA A 445 15.98 23.66 2.62
N TRP A 446 15.57 23.59 1.35
CA TRP A 446 14.68 22.56 0.84
C TRP A 446 15.25 21.15 1.01
N PHE A 447 16.52 20.98 0.61
CA PHE A 447 17.27 19.73 0.71
C PHE A 447 17.38 19.26 2.16
N LEU A 448 17.85 20.13 3.06
CA LEU A 448 18.05 19.80 4.46
C LEU A 448 16.72 19.52 5.18
N PHE A 449 15.70 20.32 4.92
CA PHE A 449 14.40 20.16 5.60
C PHE A 449 13.74 18.82 5.24
N ASN A 450 13.69 18.47 3.95
CA ASN A 450 13.20 17.16 3.51
C ASN A 450 14.06 16.02 4.04
N GLY A 451 15.39 16.18 3.97
CA GLY A 451 16.32 15.16 4.41
C GLY A 451 16.23 14.85 5.90
N ILE A 452 16.11 15.86 6.76
CA ILE A 452 16.03 15.69 8.22
C ILE A 452 14.74 14.96 8.61
N PHE A 453 13.59 15.33 8.06
CA PHE A 453 12.33 14.66 8.37
C PHE A 453 12.33 13.20 7.89
N ALA A 454 12.72 12.95 6.64
CA ALA A 454 12.79 11.60 6.09
C ALA A 454 13.79 10.74 6.88
N PHE A 455 14.97 11.28 7.20
CA PHE A 455 15.98 10.62 8.04
C PHE A 455 15.44 10.27 9.43
N THR A 456 14.80 11.23 10.10
CA THR A 456 14.29 11.05 11.47
C THR A 456 13.23 9.96 11.51
N LEU A 457 12.26 10.01 10.59
CA LEU A 457 11.16 9.04 10.54
C LEU A 457 11.64 7.64 10.11
N ALA A 458 12.60 7.56 9.18
CA ALA A 458 13.29 6.30 8.88
C ALA A 458 13.97 5.73 10.14
N ARG A 459 14.63 6.58 10.93
CA ARG A 459 15.33 6.15 12.14
C ARG A 459 14.37 5.66 13.23
N LEU A 460 13.21 6.30 13.36
CA LEU A 460 12.12 5.87 14.25
C LEU A 460 11.53 4.53 13.83
N ALA A 461 11.49 4.23 12.53
CA ALA A 461 11.08 2.94 11.99
C ALA A 461 12.10 1.81 12.25
N GLY A 462 13.25 2.10 12.87
CA GLY A 462 14.30 1.12 13.12
C GLY A 462 15.33 0.99 12.00
N ALA A 463 15.38 1.93 11.05
CA ALA A 463 16.40 1.94 9.98
C ALA A 463 17.81 2.08 10.54
N ARG A 464 18.78 1.47 9.87
CA ARG A 464 20.20 1.74 10.13
C ARG A 464 20.54 3.17 9.72
N TRP A 465 21.58 3.73 10.33
CA TRP A 465 22.06 5.10 10.04
C TRP A 465 22.40 5.31 8.56
N THR A 466 22.97 4.30 7.92
CA THR A 466 23.28 4.30 6.48
C THR A 466 22.01 4.37 5.63
N SER A 467 21.03 3.52 5.92
CA SER A 467 19.74 3.48 5.21
C SER A 467 18.95 4.78 5.39
N ALA A 468 18.83 5.26 6.63
CA ALA A 468 18.19 6.53 6.95
C ALA A 468 18.93 7.71 6.29
N GLY A 469 20.27 7.70 6.28
CA GLY A 469 21.11 8.70 5.64
C GLY A 469 20.86 8.79 4.13
N VAL A 470 20.78 7.64 3.46
CA VAL A 470 20.46 7.58 2.03
C VAL A 470 19.03 8.04 1.75
N GLY A 471 18.05 7.58 2.54
CA GLY A 471 16.67 8.05 2.43
C GLY A 471 16.54 9.56 2.59
N GLY A 472 17.22 10.13 3.59
CA GLY A 472 17.28 11.57 3.82
C GLY A 472 17.95 12.33 2.67
N ALA A 473 19.10 11.84 2.18
CA ALA A 473 19.83 12.49 1.09
C ALA A 473 19.06 12.53 -0.24
N VAL A 474 18.12 11.60 -0.46
CA VAL A 474 17.30 11.52 -1.68
C VAL A 474 15.91 12.16 -1.49
N ALA A 475 15.49 12.49 -0.27
CA ALA A 475 14.13 12.95 0.04
C ALA A 475 13.67 14.17 -0.78
N TRP A 476 14.57 15.12 -1.04
CA TRP A 476 14.27 16.30 -1.86
C TRP A 476 13.85 15.96 -3.31
N LEU A 477 14.26 14.80 -3.82
CA LEU A 477 14.02 14.38 -5.19
C LEU A 477 12.55 13.99 -5.41
N THR A 478 11.86 13.51 -4.38
CA THR A 478 10.42 13.17 -4.44
C THR A 478 9.57 14.33 -4.93
N SER A 479 9.94 15.54 -4.54
CA SER A 479 9.12 16.72 -4.81
C SER A 479 9.41 17.30 -6.18
N ILE A 480 10.55 16.90 -6.78
CA ILE A 480 10.85 17.10 -8.19
C ILE A 480 10.18 16.00 -9.01
N ASN A 481 10.35 14.74 -8.63
CA ASN A 481 9.74 13.61 -9.29
C ASN A 481 8.98 12.75 -8.26
N PRO A 482 7.65 12.90 -8.18
CA PRO A 482 6.81 12.15 -7.26
C PRO A 482 6.87 10.62 -7.43
N LEU A 483 7.47 10.14 -8.52
CA LEU A 483 7.69 8.71 -8.77
C LEU A 483 8.94 8.16 -8.09
N LEU A 484 9.85 9.03 -7.61
CA LEU A 484 11.09 8.64 -6.93
C LEU A 484 10.93 8.82 -5.43
N ALA A 485 10.52 7.74 -4.75
CA ALA A 485 10.26 7.74 -3.32
C ALA A 485 11.55 7.45 -2.51
N PRO A 486 11.93 8.28 -1.52
CA PRO A 486 13.19 8.14 -0.77
C PRO A 486 13.21 6.88 0.08
N GLY A 487 12.04 6.41 0.50
CA GLY A 487 11.87 5.14 1.18
C GLY A 487 12.36 3.96 0.35
N TRP A 488 12.25 4.00 -0.98
CA TRP A 488 12.77 2.92 -1.83
C TRP A 488 14.30 2.84 -1.77
N PHE A 489 14.98 3.98 -1.74
CA PHE A 489 16.43 4.04 -1.59
C PHE A 489 16.87 3.61 -0.19
N ALA A 490 16.16 4.06 0.85
CA ALA A 490 16.39 3.61 2.23
C ALA A 490 16.19 2.08 2.36
N GLY A 491 15.10 1.55 1.82
CA GLY A 491 14.76 0.13 1.83
C GLY A 491 15.77 -0.71 1.05
N TYR A 492 16.24 -0.24 -0.12
CA TYR A 492 17.28 -0.92 -0.90
C TYR A 492 18.58 -1.10 -0.11
N VAL A 493 19.02 -0.05 0.59
CA VAL A 493 20.24 -0.11 1.42
C VAL A 493 20.01 -0.97 2.66
N GLU A 494 18.81 -0.92 3.23
CA GLU A 494 18.44 -1.74 4.40
C GLU A 494 18.43 -3.23 4.05
N LEU A 495 17.88 -3.61 2.90
CA LEU A 495 17.83 -5.00 2.41
C LEU A 495 19.20 -5.66 2.30
N LYS A 496 20.25 -4.89 1.98
CA LYS A 496 21.63 -5.40 1.97
C LYS A 496 22.12 -5.85 3.35
N HIS A 497 21.48 -5.37 4.41
CA HIS A 497 21.84 -5.66 5.80
C HIS A 497 20.80 -6.49 6.54
N ARG A 498 19.56 -6.52 6.03
CA ARG A 498 18.41 -7.25 6.57
C ARG A 498 17.66 -7.89 5.40
N PRO A 499 18.07 -9.09 4.96
CA PRO A 499 17.32 -9.84 3.96
C PRO A 499 15.94 -10.18 4.52
N VAL A 500 14.95 -10.28 3.64
CA VAL A 500 13.57 -10.65 3.97
C VAL A 500 13.23 -11.97 3.30
N ASN A 501 12.46 -12.81 3.99
CA ASN A 501 12.06 -14.13 3.49
C ASN A 501 10.53 -14.21 3.39
N VAL A 502 10.01 -15.04 2.50
CA VAL A 502 8.56 -15.26 2.35
C VAL A 502 7.92 -15.75 3.65
N ARG A 503 8.65 -16.52 4.49
CA ARG A 503 8.19 -16.98 5.81
C ARG A 503 7.83 -15.83 6.75
N ASP A 504 8.43 -14.65 6.59
CA ASP A 504 8.10 -13.47 7.40
C ASP A 504 6.60 -13.11 7.28
N ILE A 505 5.95 -13.44 6.16
CA ILE A 505 4.53 -13.20 5.94
C ILE A 505 3.69 -14.12 6.83
N GLN A 506 4.06 -15.39 6.95
CA GLN A 506 3.36 -16.36 7.81
C GLN A 506 3.42 -15.91 9.27
N THR A 507 4.61 -15.52 9.74
CA THR A 507 4.79 -14.98 11.09
C THR A 507 3.93 -13.73 11.33
N LEU A 508 3.83 -12.82 10.35
CA LEU A 508 2.94 -11.65 10.49
C LEU A 508 1.47 -12.02 10.55
N ASN A 509 1.05 -13.05 9.80
CA ASN A 509 -0.34 -13.51 9.83
C ASN A 509 -0.68 -14.22 11.14
N GLU A 510 0.23 -15.00 11.71
CA GLU A 510 0.08 -15.60 13.04
C GLU A 510 -0.10 -14.50 14.11
N ILE A 511 0.71 -13.45 14.07
CA ILE A 511 0.61 -12.34 15.04
C ILE A 511 -0.73 -11.59 14.89
N ILE A 512 -1.19 -11.35 13.66
CA ILE A 512 -2.43 -10.59 13.41
C ILE A 512 -3.68 -11.46 13.60
N GLY A 513 -3.56 -12.77 13.38
CA GLY A 513 -4.63 -13.74 13.58
C GLY A 513 -4.99 -13.93 15.06
N ASP A 514 -4.05 -13.66 15.97
CA ASP A 514 -4.29 -13.71 17.41
C ASP A 514 -5.07 -12.46 17.89
N THR A 515 -6.40 -12.54 17.78
CA THR A 515 -7.31 -11.45 18.17
C THR A 515 -7.43 -11.24 19.69
N GLU A 516 -6.86 -12.12 20.51
CA GLU A 516 -6.90 -12.01 21.97
C GLU A 516 -5.78 -11.13 22.52
N ARG A 517 -4.75 -10.82 21.72
CA ARG A 517 -3.60 -10.02 22.16
C ARG A 517 -3.87 -8.51 22.21
N PRO A 518 -3.25 -7.80 23.16
CA PRO A 518 -3.17 -6.34 23.14
C PRO A 518 -2.48 -5.83 21.86
N ILE A 519 -3.04 -4.76 21.28
CA ILE A 519 -2.55 -4.17 20.02
C ILE A 519 -1.09 -3.71 20.13
N ASP A 520 -0.65 -3.21 21.28
CA ASP A 520 0.72 -2.72 21.49
C ASP A 520 1.76 -3.84 21.49
N GLU A 521 1.42 -5.00 22.04
CA GLU A 521 2.26 -6.20 22.00
C GLU A 521 2.35 -6.74 20.57
N ALA A 522 1.20 -6.87 19.89
CA ALA A 522 1.14 -7.29 18.49
C ALA A 522 1.99 -6.38 17.60
N LEU A 523 1.88 -5.06 17.75
CA LEU A 523 2.70 -4.10 16.98
C LEU A 523 4.20 -4.27 17.27
N THR A 524 4.58 -4.51 18.53
CA THR A 524 6.00 -4.69 18.90
C THR A 524 6.58 -5.94 18.25
N GLU A 525 5.87 -7.06 18.31
CA GLU A 525 6.27 -8.32 17.66
C GLU A 525 6.32 -8.18 16.14
N MET A 526 5.34 -7.50 15.52
CA MET A 526 5.37 -7.19 14.10
C MET A 526 6.62 -6.38 13.73
N PHE A 527 6.99 -5.39 14.55
CA PHE A 527 8.23 -4.63 14.35
C PHE A 527 9.49 -5.48 14.47
N ASP A 528 9.46 -6.65 15.08
CA ASP A 528 10.58 -7.59 15.13
C ASP A 528 10.71 -8.45 13.87
N VAL A 529 9.64 -8.59 13.09
CA VAL A 529 9.69 -9.26 11.79
C VAL A 529 10.44 -8.40 10.76
N PRO A 530 11.49 -8.94 10.07
CA PRO A 530 12.30 -8.18 9.12
C PRO A 530 11.49 -7.52 8.00
N LEU A 531 10.54 -8.24 7.41
CA LEU A 531 9.67 -7.74 6.35
C LEU A 531 8.84 -6.53 6.79
N PHE A 532 8.14 -6.62 7.92
CA PHE A 532 7.30 -5.52 8.40
C PHE A 532 8.16 -4.31 8.79
N ARG A 533 9.28 -4.53 9.47
CA ARG A 533 10.24 -3.46 9.77
C ARG A 533 10.72 -2.75 8.51
N LEU A 534 11.05 -3.49 7.45
CA LEU A 534 11.46 -2.91 6.17
C LEU A 534 10.34 -2.07 5.54
N ILE A 535 9.11 -2.59 5.50
CA ILE A 535 7.93 -1.87 5.00
C ILE A 535 7.74 -0.56 5.77
N MET A 536 7.84 -0.61 7.10
CA MET A 536 7.71 0.56 7.96
C MET A 536 8.83 1.58 7.73
N ILE A 537 10.07 1.14 7.49
CA ILE A 537 11.18 2.02 7.12
C ILE A 537 10.87 2.75 5.82
N VAL A 538 10.46 2.02 4.77
CA VAL A 538 10.10 2.62 3.48
C VAL A 538 8.95 3.61 3.63
N ALA A 539 7.88 3.20 4.32
CA ALA A 539 6.68 3.99 4.51
C ALA A 539 6.97 5.27 5.30
N LEU A 540 7.61 5.18 6.47
CA LEU A 540 7.89 6.33 7.33
C LEU A 540 8.91 7.28 6.70
N THR A 541 9.87 6.80 5.91
CA THR A 541 10.76 7.67 5.13
C THR A 541 9.97 8.52 4.13
N ASN A 542 9.02 7.90 3.40
CA ASN A 542 8.16 8.60 2.45
C ASN A 542 7.23 9.59 3.14
N VAL A 543 6.61 9.18 4.26
CA VAL A 543 5.78 10.05 5.10
C VAL A 543 6.57 11.26 5.57
N GLY A 544 7.82 11.08 6.01
CA GLY A 544 8.68 12.19 6.40
C GLY A 544 8.96 13.17 5.27
N SER A 545 9.25 12.67 4.07
CA SER A 545 9.42 13.53 2.89
C SER A 545 8.14 14.29 2.53
N MET A 546 6.97 13.65 2.62
CA MET A 546 5.69 14.29 2.34
C MET A 546 5.36 15.37 3.38
N ILE A 547 5.52 15.06 4.67
CA ILE A 547 5.33 16.03 5.76
C ILE A 547 6.27 17.22 5.56
N ALA A 548 7.54 16.98 5.24
CA ALA A 548 8.50 18.05 5.00
C ALA A 548 8.12 18.90 3.79
N SER A 549 7.74 18.29 2.68
CA SER A 549 7.29 19.03 1.50
C SER A 549 6.05 19.88 1.77
N PHE A 550 5.14 19.39 2.60
CA PHE A 550 3.94 20.10 3.02
C PHE A 550 4.26 21.25 3.99
N LEU A 551 5.13 21.01 4.96
CA LEU A 551 5.51 21.98 5.97
C LEU A 551 6.51 23.01 5.45
N PHE A 552 7.29 22.72 4.41
CA PHE A 552 8.35 23.61 3.93
C PHE A 552 7.84 25.01 3.58
N PRO A 553 6.74 25.18 2.82
CA PRO A 553 6.22 26.51 2.52
C PRO A 553 5.66 27.24 3.74
N VAL A 554 5.21 26.52 4.78
CA VAL A 554 4.65 27.07 6.02
C VAL A 554 5.76 27.46 7.00
N VAL A 555 6.79 26.61 7.09
CA VAL A 555 7.78 26.63 8.15
C VAL A 555 9.08 27.24 7.69
N VAL A 556 9.52 27.04 6.44
CA VAL A 556 10.86 27.46 5.99
C VAL A 556 10.79 28.71 5.12
N LEU A 557 9.84 28.79 4.19
CA LEU A 557 9.72 29.98 3.33
C LEU A 557 9.57 31.29 4.13
N PRO A 558 8.84 31.39 5.24
CA PRO A 558 8.77 32.63 6.02
C PRO A 558 10.11 33.09 6.60
N TRP A 559 11.10 32.20 6.70
CA TRP A 559 12.43 32.51 7.22
C TRP A 559 13.36 33.03 6.13
N LEU A 560 13.14 32.59 4.89
CA LEU A 560 13.87 33.04 3.71
C LEU A 560 13.22 34.29 3.09
N ALA A 561 11.92 34.46 3.29
CA ALA A 561 11.11 35.55 2.77
C ALA A 561 11.60 36.97 3.11
N PRO A 562 12.23 37.27 4.27
CA PRO A 562 12.71 38.62 4.58
C PRO A 562 13.75 39.14 3.57
N GLU A 563 14.54 38.26 2.96
CA GLU A 563 15.56 38.63 1.95
C GLU A 563 14.94 39.08 0.62
N ILE A 564 13.67 38.74 0.37
CA ILE A 564 12.96 39.01 -0.88
C ILE A 564 11.67 39.83 -0.68
N GLY A 565 11.42 40.37 0.51
CA GLY A 565 10.23 41.21 0.79
C GLY A 565 8.93 40.44 1.08
N GLY A 566 9.01 39.14 1.40
CA GLY A 566 7.85 38.32 1.77
C GLY A 566 7.51 37.21 0.75
N VAL A 567 6.66 36.27 1.16
CA VAL A 567 6.16 35.20 0.25
C VAL A 567 5.28 35.78 -0.87
N GLY A 568 4.58 36.89 -0.64
CA GLY A 568 3.84 37.60 -1.69
C GLY A 568 4.76 38.22 -2.76
N ALA A 569 5.94 38.69 -2.37
CA ALA A 569 6.93 39.22 -3.30
C ALA A 569 7.57 38.11 -4.15
N LEU A 570 7.83 36.92 -3.57
CA LEU A 570 8.26 35.73 -4.31
C LEU A 570 7.33 35.42 -5.50
N ILE A 571 6.02 35.48 -5.28
CA ILE A 571 5.01 35.23 -6.32
C ILE A 571 5.04 36.34 -7.37
N GLY A 572 5.23 37.60 -6.95
CA GLY A 572 5.46 38.72 -7.86
C GLY A 572 6.66 38.48 -8.78
N GLU A 573 7.76 37.95 -8.23
CA GLU A 573 8.95 37.59 -9.02
C GLU A 573 8.67 36.46 -10.02
N LEU A 574 7.87 35.45 -9.66
CA LEU A 574 7.46 34.43 -10.63
C LEU A 574 6.71 35.03 -11.84
N PHE A 575 5.83 36.00 -11.61
CA PHE A 575 5.15 36.72 -12.69
C PHE A 575 6.10 37.59 -13.52
N ASN A 576 7.06 38.26 -12.87
CA ASN A 576 8.09 39.03 -13.57
C ASN A 576 8.95 38.12 -14.44
N GLY A 577 9.41 36.99 -13.91
CA GLY A 577 10.14 35.98 -14.66
C GLY A 577 9.35 35.44 -15.84
N ALA A 578 8.04 35.25 -15.70
CA ALA A 578 7.18 34.82 -16.79
C ALA A 578 7.08 35.87 -17.90
N ARG A 579 6.96 37.17 -17.55
CA ARG A 579 6.98 38.28 -18.53
C ARG A 579 8.34 38.36 -19.24
N ASN A 580 9.45 38.33 -18.50
CA ASN A 580 10.80 38.37 -19.06
C ASN A 580 11.05 37.21 -20.02
N THR A 581 10.60 36.01 -19.66
CA THR A 581 10.68 34.82 -20.53
C THR A 581 9.89 35.03 -21.81
N LEU A 582 8.68 35.58 -21.72
CA LEU A 582 7.79 35.79 -22.86
C LEU A 582 8.31 36.90 -23.80
N GLU A 583 8.97 37.93 -23.26
CA GLU A 583 9.67 38.96 -24.03
C GLU A 583 10.89 38.41 -24.77
N LEU A 584 11.70 37.57 -24.12
CA LEU A 584 12.83 36.88 -24.76
C LEU A 584 12.37 35.95 -25.89
N LEU A 585 11.31 35.18 -25.68
CA LEU A 585 10.74 34.31 -26.71
C LEU A 585 10.18 35.11 -27.89
N ARG A 586 9.52 36.25 -27.64
CA ARG A 586 9.06 37.15 -28.70
C ARG A 586 10.24 37.72 -29.49
N GLY A 587 11.30 38.17 -28.82
CA GLY A 587 12.51 38.69 -29.46
C GLY A 587 13.32 37.65 -30.24
N LEU A 588 13.09 36.35 -30.03
CA LEU A 588 13.66 35.27 -30.86
C LEU A 588 12.80 34.93 -32.08
N LEU A 589 11.51 35.28 -32.05
CA LEU A 589 10.53 34.99 -33.11
C LEU A 589 10.31 36.16 -34.08
N THR A 590 10.73 37.37 -33.70
CA THR A 590 10.77 38.60 -34.51
C THR A 590 12.20 38.94 -34.87
#